data_AF-A0A964HI63-F1
#
_entry.id   AF-A0A964HI63-F1
#
_cell.length_a   1.000
_cell.length_b   1.000
_cell.length_c   1.000
_cell.angle_alpha   90.00
_cell.angle_beta   90.00
_cell.angle_gamma   90.00
#
_symmetry.space_group_name_H-M   'P 1'
#
loop_
_entity.id
_entity.type
_entity.pdbx_description
1 polymer ?
#
loop_
_entity_poly.entity_id
_entity_poly.type
_entity_poly.pdbx_seq_one_letter_code
_entity_poly.pdbx_strand_id
1 'polypeptide(L)' 'MLEMIRRTPKPCLPYKVLAAGRAVNSPKQVREHLGVALNGVKPSDPVIIGLYQRFNDQIGQTAEFVRDIMGIPQGG' A
#
# COMPACT_ATOMS: atom_id res chain seq x y z
N MET A 1 -4.98 -13.49 -6.21
CA MET A 1 -5.49 -12.14 -6.53
C MET A 1 -4.45 -11.30 -7.26
N LEU A 2 -3.27 -11.04 -6.67
CA LEU A 2 -2.21 -10.21 -7.29
C LEU A 2 -1.79 -10.72 -8.68
N GLU A 3 -1.66 -12.03 -8.85
CA GLU A 3 -1.38 -12.64 -10.15
C GLU A 3 -2.45 -12.31 -11.22
N MET A 4 -3.73 -12.32 -10.84
CA MET A 4 -4.82 -11.96 -11.75
C MET A 4 -4.77 -10.48 -12.12
N ILE A 5 -4.43 -9.60 -11.17
CA ILE A 5 -4.20 -8.17 -11.44
C ILE A 5 -3.10 -7.99 -12.49
N ARG A 6 -1.99 -8.72 -12.38
CA ARG A 6 -0.88 -8.65 -13.36
C ARG A 6 -1.27 -9.15 -14.75
N ARG A 7 -2.12 -10.17 -14.84
CA ARG A 7 -2.59 -10.73 -16.12
C ARG A 7 -3.75 -9.93 -16.74
N THR A 8 -4.40 -9.06 -15.98
CA THR A 8 -5.53 -8.25 -16.46
C THR A 8 -5.02 -7.06 -17.29
N PRO A 9 -5.42 -6.93 -18.57
CA PRO A 9 -4.96 -5.83 -19.43
C PRO A 9 -5.47 -4.45 -18.99
N LYS A 10 -6.65 -4.42 -18.38
CA LYS A 10 -7.25 -3.18 -17.88
C LYS A 10 -6.56 -2.72 -16.58
N PRO A 11 -6.46 -1.39 -16.34
CA PRO A 11 -6.05 -0.87 -15.04
C PRO A 11 -6.90 -1.44 -13.92
N CYS A 12 -6.26 -1.79 -12.82
CA CYS A 12 -6.90 -2.33 -11.63
C CYS A 12 -6.72 -1.35 -10.46
N LEU A 13 -7.76 -1.21 -9.63
CA LEU A 13 -7.74 -0.37 -8.43
C LEU A 13 -7.83 -1.27 -7.17
N PRO A 14 -6.75 -1.96 -6.79
CA PRO A 14 -6.73 -2.75 -5.56
C PRO A 14 -7.02 -1.87 -4.33
N TYR A 15 -7.91 -2.37 -3.48
CA TYR A 15 -8.34 -1.72 -2.25
C TYR A 15 -8.36 -2.74 -1.10
N LYS A 16 -8.43 -2.28 0.15
CA LYS A 16 -8.39 -3.12 1.37
C LYS A 16 -7.12 -3.98 1.50
N VAL A 17 -5.99 -3.50 0.98
CA VAL A 17 -4.69 -4.19 1.06
C VAL A 17 -4.18 -4.39 2.50
N LEU A 18 -4.72 -3.64 3.46
CA LEU A 18 -4.46 -3.77 4.90
C LEU A 18 -5.54 -4.58 5.66
N ALA A 19 -6.37 -5.36 4.95
CA ALA A 19 -7.45 -6.18 5.52
C ALA A 19 -8.43 -5.43 6.45
N ALA A 20 -8.66 -4.14 6.18
CA ALA A 20 -9.45 -3.23 7.03
C ALA A 20 -8.97 -3.20 8.49
N GLY A 21 -7.65 -3.28 8.71
CA GLY A 21 -7.04 -3.23 10.04
C GLY A 21 -7.08 -4.56 10.81
N ARG A 22 -7.81 -5.58 10.34
CA ARG A 22 -7.94 -6.86 11.08
C ARG A 22 -6.69 -7.73 11.05
N ALA A 23 -5.81 -7.54 10.08
CA ALA A 23 -4.58 -8.32 9.91
C ALA A 23 -3.30 -7.54 10.27
N VAL A 24 -3.43 -6.25 10.64
CA VAL A 24 -2.29 -5.37 10.89
C VAL A 24 -2.45 -4.70 12.25
N ASN A 25 -1.53 -4.99 13.17
CA ASN A 25 -1.54 -4.46 14.54
C ASN A 25 -0.27 -3.68 14.88
N SER A 26 0.60 -3.44 13.90
CA SER A 26 1.86 -2.70 14.09
C SER A 26 2.29 -1.98 12.80
N PRO A 27 3.09 -0.90 12.89
CA PRO A 27 3.65 -0.22 11.72
C PRO A 27 4.48 -1.16 10.82
N LYS A 28 5.22 -2.11 11.42
CA LYS A 28 5.97 -3.12 10.67
C LYS A 28 5.05 -3.97 9.78
N GLN A 29 3.94 -4.47 10.33
CA GLN A 29 2.97 -5.26 9.56
C GLN A 29 2.29 -4.42 8.47
N VAL A 30 1.98 -3.15 8.75
CA VAL A 30 1.48 -2.23 7.73
C VAL A 30 2.46 -2.13 6.56
N ARG A 31 3.74 -1.87 6.84
CA ARG A 31 4.79 -1.80 5.81
C ARG A 31 4.93 -3.11 5.02
N GLU A 32 4.90 -4.26 5.68
CA GLU A 32 4.96 -5.58 5.02
C GLU A 32 3.78 -5.79 4.06
N HIS A 33 2.55 -5.48 4.49
CA HIS A 33 1.36 -5.64 3.66
C HIS A 33 1.33 -4.65 2.49
N LEU A 34 1.77 -3.40 2.72
CA LEU A 34 1.97 -2.43 1.64
C LEU A 34 3.00 -2.94 0.64
N GLY A 35 4.11 -3.52 1.10
CA GLY A 35 5.14 -4.11 0.25
C GLY A 35 4.60 -5.25 -0.62
N VAL A 36 3.79 -6.15 -0.05
CA VAL A 36 3.13 -7.23 -0.80
C VAL A 36 2.20 -6.67 -1.88
N ALA A 37 1.41 -5.64 -1.55
CA ALA A 37 0.49 -5.03 -2.51
C ALA A 37 1.23 -4.29 -3.63
N LEU A 38 2.15 -3.39 -3.29
CA LEU A 38 2.88 -2.54 -4.25
C LEU A 38 3.75 -3.38 -5.21
N ASN A 39 4.43 -4.42 -4.71
CA ASN A 39 5.23 -5.31 -5.56
C ASN A 39 4.38 -6.30 -6.36
N GLY A 40 3.13 -6.52 -5.95
CA GLY A 40 2.22 -7.49 -6.56
C GLY A 40 1.36 -6.95 -7.70
N VAL A 41 1.23 -5.62 -7.82
CA VAL A 41 0.38 -4.95 -8.81
C VAL A 41 1.18 -4.50 -10.02
N LYS A 42 0.51 -4.00 -11.06
CA LYS A 42 1.20 -3.39 -12.20
C LYS A 42 1.74 -2.01 -11.79
N PRO A 43 2.88 -1.54 -12.33
CA PRO A 43 3.40 -0.20 -12.02
C PRO A 43 2.42 0.95 -12.32
N SER A 44 1.49 0.74 -13.26
CA SER A 44 0.46 1.70 -13.63
C SER A 44 -0.83 1.59 -12.80
N ASP A 45 -0.96 0.59 -11.93
CA ASP A 45 -2.16 0.39 -11.12
C ASP A 45 -2.09 1.22 -9.82
N PRO A 46 -3.07 2.12 -9.57
CA PRO A 46 -3.17 2.80 -8.29
C PRO A 46 -3.59 1.85 -7.16
N VAL A 47 -2.91 1.91 -6.01
CA VAL A 47 -3.34 1.22 -4.78
C VAL A 47 -4.12 2.16 -3.87
N ILE A 48 -5.35 1.81 -3.54
CA ILE A 48 -6.21 2.60 -2.65
C ILE A 48 -6.03 2.13 -1.21
N ILE A 49 -5.55 3.04 -0.35
CA ILE A 49 -5.30 2.79 1.06
C ILE A 49 -6.32 3.60 1.89
N GLY A 50 -7.12 2.89 2.68
CA GLY A 50 -8.02 3.53 3.66
C GLY A 50 -7.27 3.81 4.96
N LEU A 51 -7.32 5.06 5.43
CA LEU A 51 -6.61 5.54 6.61
C LEU A 51 -7.59 6.19 7.61
N TYR A 52 -7.27 6.11 8.89
CA TYR A 52 -8.04 6.72 9.97
C TYR A 52 -7.15 7.62 10.84
N GLN A 53 -7.17 8.92 10.57
CA GLN A 53 -6.24 9.91 11.14
C GLN A 53 -6.54 10.38 12.58
N ARG A 54 -7.59 9.86 13.23
CA ARG A 54 -8.03 10.42 14.52
C ARG A 54 -6.97 10.32 15.63
N PHE A 55 -6.15 9.27 15.61
CA PHE A 55 -5.24 8.94 16.71
C PHE A 55 -3.75 9.10 16.36
N ASN A 56 -3.42 9.17 15.07
CA ASN A 56 -2.05 9.28 14.59
C ASN A 56 -2.01 9.76 13.13
N ASP A 57 -0.85 10.28 12.72
CA ASP A 57 -0.57 10.64 11.34
C ASP A 57 -0.29 9.39 10.48
N GLN A 58 -1.36 8.67 10.12
CA GLN A 58 -1.20 7.53 9.20
C GLN A 58 -0.94 7.99 7.76
N ILE A 59 -1.22 9.25 7.40
CA ILE A 59 -0.91 9.77 6.06
C ILE A 59 0.59 9.88 5.89
N GLY A 60 1.27 10.58 6.81
CA GLY A 60 2.73 10.73 6.81
C GLY A 60 3.43 9.37 6.89
N GLN A 61 3.02 8.52 7.84
CA GLN A 61 3.59 7.18 7.98
C GLN A 61 3.40 6.31 6.72
N THR A 62 2.20 6.32 6.13
CA THR A 62 1.96 5.54 4.90
C THR A 62 2.76 6.09 3.73
N ALA A 63 2.86 7.41 3.59
CA ALA A 63 3.64 8.04 2.53
C ALA A 63 5.13 7.71 2.66
N GLU A 64 5.69 7.73 3.87
CA GLU A 64 7.07 7.31 4.15
C GLU A 64 7.29 5.86 3.75
N PHE A 65 6.43 4.93 4.20
CA PHE A 65 6.53 3.52 3.82
C PHE A 65 6.47 3.31 2.32
N VAL A 66 5.56 3.99 1.62
CA VAL A 66 5.44 3.88 0.16
C VAL A 66 6.73 4.35 -0.52
N ARG A 67 7.30 5.50 -0.11
CA ARG A 67 8.55 6.00 -0.68
C ARG A 67 9.71 5.04 -0.45
N ASP A 68 9.85 4.54 0.77
CA ASP A 68 10.90 3.58 1.13
C ASP A 68 10.78 2.27 0.36
N ILE A 69 9.57 1.73 0.23
CA ILE A 69 9.30 0.49 -0.51
C ILE A 69 9.61 0.67 -2.00
N MET A 70 9.24 1.83 -2.56
CA MET A 70 9.40 2.12 -3.99
C MET A 70 10.77 2.73 -4.33
N GLY A 71 11.64 2.94 -3.34
CA GLY A 71 12.95 3.57 -3.53
C GLY A 71 12.87 5.02 -4.03
N ILE A 72 11.79 5.74 -3.73
CA ILE A 72 11.62 7.14 -4.11
C ILE A 72 12.38 8.01 -3.10
N PRO A 73 13.32 8.87 -3.53
CA PRO A 73 14.01 9.78 -2.62
C PRO A 73 13.01 10.67 -1.85
N GLN A 74 13.23 10.83 -0.55
CA GLN A 74 12.49 11.83 0.23
C GLN A 74 12.87 13.21 -0.32
N GLY A 75 11.92 13.92 -0.93
CA GLY A 75 12.15 15.26 -1.46
C GLY A 75 12.54 16.20 -0.32
N GLY A 76 13.70 16.84 -0.45
CA GLY A 76 14.11 18.01 0.33
C GLY A 76 13.73 19.30 -0.37
#